data_AF-A0A7M7GR17-F1
#
_entry.id   AF-A0A7M7GR17-F1
#
_cell.length_a   1.000
_cell.length_b   1.000
_cell.length_c   1.000
_cell.angle_alpha   90.00
_cell.angle_beta   90.00
_cell.angle_gamma   90.00
#
_symmetry.space_group_name_H-M   'P 1'
#
loop_
_entity.id
_entity.type
_entity.pdbx_description
1 polymer ?
#
loop_
_entity_poly.entity_id
_entity_poly.type
_entity_poly.pdbx_seq_one_letter_code
_entity_poly.pdbx_strand_id
1 'polypeptide(L)'
;MNFLARSVANAARSWLANSVEASKSQLTRLCANPGIQGTVLNTTNSYIRNLMQGFMQIRLAITLKRLHEKGSYKKQKKKKNPLSGKPFAKGVVMKTLIRKPKKPNSANRKCVLVRLSTGREIIAFVPGEGHNLQEHNVVLCQPGRVKDTPGVKIRCVRGKYDLPHVIKKIT
;
A
#
# COMPACT_ATOMS: atom_id res chain seq x y z
N MET A 1 3.35 -13.21 -13.18
CA MET A 1 3.35 -12.51 -14.48
C MET A 1 2.67 -13.43 -15.47
N ASN A 2 1.52 -13.01 -15.97
CA ASN A 2 0.40 -13.89 -16.35
C ASN A 2 0.65 -14.59 -17.70
N PHE A 3 0.28 -15.88 -17.78
CA PHE A 3 0.40 -16.75 -18.96
C PHE A 3 -0.23 -16.12 -20.23
N LEU A 4 -1.33 -15.40 -20.04
CA LEU A 4 -2.01 -14.63 -21.09
C LEU A 4 -1.11 -13.58 -21.76
N ALA A 5 -0.24 -12.90 -21.00
CA ALA A 5 0.65 -11.89 -21.56
C ALA A 5 1.75 -12.50 -22.45
N ARG A 6 2.20 -13.72 -22.14
CA ARG A 6 3.15 -14.46 -22.99
C ARG A 6 2.49 -15.00 -24.25
N SER A 7 1.25 -15.48 -24.16
CA SER A 7 0.48 -15.97 -25.31
C SER A 7 0.22 -14.85 -26.33
N VAL A 8 -0.25 -13.69 -25.87
CA VAL A 8 -0.49 -12.53 -26.75
C VAL A 8 0.81 -12.02 -27.39
N ALA A 9 1.91 -11.98 -26.63
CA ALA A 9 3.21 -11.57 -27.18
C ALA A 9 3.79 -12.56 -28.20
N ASN A 10 3.51 -13.85 -28.06
CA ASN A 10 3.95 -14.88 -29.00
C ASN A 10 3.09 -14.90 -30.26
N ALA A 11 1.78 -14.69 -30.13
CA ALA A 11 0.88 -14.50 -31.28
C ALA A 11 1.22 -13.24 -32.07
N ALA A 12 1.55 -12.13 -31.38
CA ALA A 12 2.01 -10.91 -32.04
C ALA A 12 3.35 -11.11 -32.78
N ARG A 13 4.27 -11.91 -32.22
CA ARG A 13 5.54 -12.25 -32.87
C ARG A 13 5.37 -13.13 -34.11
N SER A 14 4.51 -14.15 -34.07
CA SER A 14 4.25 -14.99 -35.25
C SER A 14 3.52 -14.22 -36.34
N TRP A 15 2.60 -13.33 -35.96
CA TRP A 15 1.86 -12.50 -36.91
C TRP A 15 2.76 -11.46 -37.60
N LEU A 16 3.70 -10.87 -36.84
CA LEU A 16 4.72 -9.98 -37.40
C LEU A 16 5.72 -10.74 -38.30
N ALA A 17 6.13 -11.95 -37.93
CA ALA A 17 7.01 -12.77 -38.77
C ALA A 17 6.34 -13.13 -40.11
N ASN A 18 5.08 -13.58 -40.08
CA ASN A 18 4.32 -13.91 -41.28
C ASN A 18 4.03 -12.68 -42.15
N SER A 19 3.89 -11.49 -41.56
CA SER A 19 3.70 -10.22 -42.28
C SER A 19 4.97 -9.75 -42.99
N VAL A 20 6.16 -9.98 -42.40
CA VAL A 20 7.46 -9.69 -43.02
C VAL A 20 7.77 -10.66 -44.17
N GLU A 21 7.34 -11.91 -44.07
CA GLU A 21 7.55 -12.92 -45.11
C GLU A 21 6.63 -12.72 -46.32
N ALA A 22 5.37 -12.32 -46.08
CA ALA A 22 4.41 -11.95 -47.12
C ALA A 22 4.82 -10.66 -47.87
N SER A 23 5.45 -9.71 -47.19
CA SER A 23 5.93 -8.46 -47.80
C SER A 23 7.22 -8.63 -48.59
N LYS A 24 8.03 -9.66 -48.31
CA LYS A 24 9.27 -9.98 -49.05
C LYS A 24 9.01 -10.41 -50.50
N SER A 25 7.92 -11.15 -50.74
CA SER A 25 7.49 -11.58 -52.08
C SER A 25 6.77 -10.48 -52.88
N GLN A 26 6.15 -9.51 -52.18
CA GLN A 26 5.57 -8.32 -52.80
C GLN A 26 6.62 -7.25 -53.11
N LEU A 27 7.65 -7.08 -52.26
CA LEU A 27 8.77 -6.17 -52.51
C LEU A 27 9.62 -6.59 -53.72
N THR A 28 9.84 -7.89 -53.93
CA THR A 28 10.53 -8.39 -55.13
C THR A 28 9.72 -8.18 -56.42
N ARG A 29 8.38 -8.11 -56.36
CA ARG A 29 7.54 -7.71 -57.51
C ARG A 29 7.52 -6.21 -57.78
N LEU A 30 7.76 -5.37 -56.76
CA LEU A 30 7.78 -3.91 -56.88
C LEU A 30 9.12 -3.37 -57.42
N CYS A 31 10.22 -4.11 -57.28
CA CYS A 31 11.52 -3.75 -57.85
C CYS A 31 11.63 -4.00 -59.37
N ALA A 32 10.59 -4.54 -60.02
CA ALA A 32 10.62 -4.93 -61.43
C ALA A 32 10.07 -3.88 -62.43
N ASN A 33 9.49 -2.76 -61.99
CA ASN A 33 8.95 -1.73 -62.90
C ASN A 33 9.23 -0.29 -62.41
N PRO A 34 9.95 0.56 -63.17
CA PRO A 34 10.41 1.86 -62.69
C PRO A 34 9.40 3.02 -62.88
N GLY A 35 8.10 2.74 -63.02
CA GLY A 35 7.12 3.73 -63.51
C GLY A 35 6.19 4.39 -62.49
N ILE A 36 6.05 3.89 -61.25
CA ILE A 36 5.03 4.38 -60.30
C ILE A 36 5.63 4.45 -58.90
N GLN A 37 6.66 5.28 -58.74
CA GLN A 37 7.43 5.31 -57.49
C GLN A 37 6.88 6.33 -56.47
N GLY A 38 6.21 7.40 -56.89
CA GLY A 38 5.82 8.50 -55.98
C GLY A 38 4.74 8.16 -54.94
N THR A 39 3.68 7.45 -55.32
CA THR A 39 2.54 7.17 -54.42
C THR A 39 2.81 6.02 -53.46
N VAL A 40 3.52 4.98 -53.92
CA VAL A 40 3.89 3.81 -53.12
C VAL A 40 5.00 4.13 -52.12
N LEU A 41 5.97 5.00 -52.48
CA LEU A 41 6.97 5.50 -51.52
C LEU A 41 6.32 6.38 -50.43
N ASN A 42 5.29 7.15 -50.78
CA ASN A 42 4.61 8.02 -49.82
C ASN A 42 3.72 7.24 -48.84
N THR A 43 3.02 6.20 -49.30
CA THR A 43 2.21 5.32 -48.44
C THR A 43 3.06 4.39 -47.59
N THR A 44 4.20 3.90 -48.10
CA THR A 44 5.17 3.13 -47.28
C THR A 44 5.84 4.02 -46.24
N ASN A 45 6.22 5.26 -46.58
CA ASN A 45 6.77 6.23 -45.62
C ASN A 45 5.77 6.64 -44.53
N SER A 46 4.48 6.73 -44.83
CA SER A 46 3.45 7.01 -43.83
C SER A 46 3.21 5.81 -42.91
N TYR A 47 3.21 4.59 -43.45
CA TYR A 47 3.12 3.36 -42.67
C TYR A 47 4.33 3.18 -41.75
N ILE A 48 5.56 3.37 -42.26
CA ILE A 48 6.80 3.28 -41.48
C ILE A 48 6.84 4.34 -40.38
N ARG A 49 6.41 5.58 -40.66
CA ARG A 49 6.32 6.64 -39.63
C ARG A 49 5.31 6.29 -38.54
N ASN A 50 4.12 5.82 -38.89
CA ASN A 50 3.11 5.40 -37.92
C ASN A 50 3.56 4.18 -37.10
N LEU A 51 4.27 3.24 -37.73
CA LEU A 51 4.87 2.08 -37.07
C LEU A 51 5.97 2.53 -36.09
N MET A 52 6.86 3.43 -36.48
CA MET A 52 7.89 4.04 -35.63
C MET A 52 7.29 4.80 -34.45
N GLN A 53 6.19 5.52 -34.67
CA GLN A 53 5.45 6.25 -33.62
C GLN A 53 4.74 5.29 -32.65
N GLY A 54 4.22 4.17 -33.15
CA GLY A 54 3.69 3.06 -32.33
C GLY A 54 4.79 2.33 -31.56
N PHE A 55 5.95 2.08 -32.16
CA PHE A 55 7.11 1.47 -31.49
C PHE A 55 7.72 2.36 -30.42
N MET A 56 7.67 3.69 -30.59
CA MET A 56 8.02 4.68 -29.57
C MET A 56 7.09 4.61 -28.34
N GLN A 57 5.84 4.17 -28.52
CA GLN A 57 4.88 4.00 -27.43
C GLN A 57 4.98 2.61 -26.74
N ILE A 58 5.44 1.58 -27.46
CA ILE A 58 5.48 0.19 -26.94
C ILE A 58 6.63 -0.04 -25.94
N ARG A 59 7.63 0.83 -25.86
CA ARG A 59 8.56 0.84 -24.72
C ARG A 59 8.02 1.73 -23.59
N LEU A 60 7.09 1.16 -22.82
CA LEU A 60 6.85 1.49 -21.42
C LEU A 60 8.07 1.16 -20.52
N ALA A 61 9.27 1.52 -20.98
CA ALA A 61 10.49 1.56 -20.21
C ALA A 61 10.72 3.03 -19.85
N ILE A 62 10.78 3.30 -18.55
CA ILE A 62 11.13 4.61 -18.00
C ILE A 62 12.44 5.06 -18.69
N THR A 63 12.38 6.14 -19.47
CA THR A 63 13.56 6.75 -20.09
C THR A 63 14.58 7.16 -19.02
N LEU A 64 15.88 7.05 -19.31
CA LEU A 64 16.94 7.50 -18.38
C LEU A 64 16.73 8.96 -17.94
N LYS A 65 16.29 9.83 -18.87
CA LYS A 65 15.87 11.22 -18.60
C LYS A 65 14.76 11.31 -17.54
N ARG A 66 13.74 10.45 -17.62
CA ARG A 66 12.61 10.41 -16.66
C ARG A 66 13.05 9.94 -15.27
N LEU A 67 14.05 9.06 -15.20
CA LEU A 67 14.65 8.61 -13.93
C LEU A 67 15.55 9.70 -13.33
N HIS A 68 16.31 10.40 -14.17
CA HIS A 68 17.11 11.56 -13.78
C HIS A 68 16.23 12.71 -13.24
N GLU A 69 15.13 13.05 -13.92
CA GLU A 69 14.20 14.11 -13.50
C GLU A 69 13.43 13.75 -12.21
N LYS A 70 12.98 12.49 -12.06
CA LYS A 70 12.19 12.07 -10.89
C LYS A 70 13.04 11.64 -9.69
N GLY A 71 14.31 11.30 -9.92
CA GLY A 71 15.20 10.71 -8.93
C GLY A 71 14.78 9.29 -8.50
N SER A 72 15.50 8.75 -7.51
CA SER A 72 15.22 7.42 -6.96
C SER A 72 13.84 7.34 -6.29
N TYR A 73 13.15 6.21 -6.47
CA TYR A 73 11.84 5.98 -5.87
C TYR A 73 11.90 6.04 -4.33
N LYS A 74 11.21 7.03 -3.74
CA LYS A 74 11.07 7.16 -2.28
C LYS A 74 9.76 6.53 -1.81
N LYS A 75 9.84 5.44 -1.05
CA LYS A 75 8.67 4.78 -0.47
C LYS A 75 8.07 5.61 0.66
N GLN A 76 6.81 6.03 0.50
CA GLN A 76 6.08 6.75 1.54
C GLN A 76 5.78 5.82 2.74
N LYS A 77 6.20 6.22 3.96
CA LYS A 77 5.95 5.45 5.19
C LYS A 77 4.60 5.83 5.78
N LYS A 78 3.74 4.85 6.05
CA LYS A 78 2.47 5.08 6.78
C LYS A 78 2.75 5.47 8.23
N LYS A 79 2.04 6.47 8.74
CA LYS A 79 2.11 6.89 10.15
C LYS A 79 1.59 5.74 11.04
N LYS A 80 2.45 5.20 11.92
CA LYS A 80 2.10 4.06 12.79
C LYS A 80 1.35 4.46 14.06
N ASN A 81 1.31 5.76 14.38
CA ASN A 81 0.75 6.24 15.64
C ASN A 81 -0.79 6.27 15.60
N PRO A 82 -1.50 5.56 16.50
CA PRO A 82 -2.96 5.62 16.61
C PRO A 82 -3.51 6.99 17.08
N LEU A 83 -2.69 7.82 17.73
CA LEU A 83 -3.06 9.13 18.28
C LEU A 83 -2.73 10.30 17.34
N SER A 84 -2.79 10.07 16.02
CA SER A 84 -2.54 11.12 15.01
C SER A 84 -1.19 11.84 15.15
N GLY A 85 -0.15 11.14 15.63
CA GLY A 85 1.19 11.69 15.80
C GLY A 85 1.49 12.25 17.20
N LYS A 86 0.49 12.36 18.07
CA LYS A 86 0.68 12.84 19.46
C LYS A 86 1.32 11.77 20.36
N PRO A 87 2.17 12.15 21.32
CA PRO A 87 2.76 11.21 22.28
C PRO A 87 1.74 10.72 23.31
N PHE A 88 0.82 11.58 23.73
CA PHE A 88 -0.25 11.25 24.67
C PHE A 88 -1.58 11.83 24.22
N ALA A 89 -2.67 11.25 24.69
CA ALA A 89 -4.01 11.77 24.52
C ALA A 89 -4.84 11.57 25.79
N LYS A 90 -5.53 12.62 26.24
CA LYS A 90 -6.55 12.52 27.28
C LYS A 90 -7.80 11.87 26.69
N GLY A 91 -8.47 11.03 27.48
CA GLY A 91 -9.76 10.45 27.12
C GLY A 91 -10.61 10.10 28.32
N VAL A 92 -11.90 9.90 28.07
CA VAL A 92 -12.91 9.50 29.06
C VAL A 92 -13.26 8.03 28.82
N VAL A 93 -13.30 7.25 29.88
CA VAL A 93 -13.70 5.83 29.83
C VAL A 93 -15.19 5.75 29.59
N MET A 94 -15.58 4.99 28.57
CA MET A 94 -16.99 4.69 28.29
C MET A 94 -17.43 3.42 28.98
N LYS A 95 -16.61 2.36 28.91
CA LYS A 95 -16.88 1.07 29.56
C LYS A 95 -15.62 0.26 29.79
N THR A 96 -15.61 -0.54 30.85
CA THR A 96 -14.57 -1.53 31.11
C THR A 96 -14.80 -2.80 30.30
N LEU A 97 -13.74 -3.35 29.70
CA LEU A 97 -13.81 -4.50 28.79
C LEU A 97 -12.75 -5.54 29.13
N ILE A 98 -13.09 -6.82 29.01
CA ILE A 98 -12.10 -7.90 29.06
C ILE A 98 -11.90 -8.44 27.65
N ARG A 99 -10.64 -8.50 27.19
CA ARG A 99 -10.29 -9.06 25.87
C ARG A 99 -9.43 -10.30 26.04
N LYS A 100 -9.78 -11.37 25.32
CA LYS A 100 -8.95 -12.58 25.21
C LYS A 100 -7.79 -12.32 24.25
N PRO A 101 -6.56 -12.78 24.57
CA PRO A 101 -5.43 -12.72 23.65
C PRO A 101 -5.62 -13.68 22.47
N LYS A 102 -4.79 -13.50 21.43
CA LYS A 102 -4.64 -14.49 20.36
C LYS A 102 -3.93 -15.75 20.88
N LYS A 103 -4.25 -16.92 20.30
CA LYS A 103 -3.46 -18.17 20.46
C LYS A 103 -2.00 -17.85 20.12
N PRO A 104 -0.98 -18.30 20.88
CA PRO A 104 -0.92 -19.41 21.84
C PRO A 104 -1.33 -19.07 23.29
N ASN A 105 -1.52 -17.79 23.61
CA ASN A 105 -1.74 -17.37 24.99
C ASN A 105 -3.22 -17.51 25.38
N SER A 106 -3.49 -17.75 26.67
CA SER A 106 -4.82 -17.71 27.28
C SER A 106 -4.76 -16.84 28.54
N ALA A 107 -5.60 -15.80 28.60
CA ALA A 107 -5.70 -14.90 29.75
C ALA A 107 -6.90 -13.95 29.59
N ASN A 108 -7.25 -13.24 30.65
CA ASN A 108 -8.16 -12.10 30.61
C ASN A 108 -7.35 -10.80 30.64
N ARG A 109 -7.24 -10.09 29.51
CA ARG A 109 -6.58 -8.78 29.47
C ARG A 109 -7.58 -7.69 29.85
N LYS A 110 -7.23 -6.90 30.86
CA LYS A 110 -8.03 -5.77 31.35
C LYS A 110 -7.87 -4.59 30.38
N CYS A 111 -8.95 -4.20 29.74
CA CYS A 111 -9.01 -3.13 28.76
C CYS A 111 -10.15 -2.17 29.11
N VAL A 112 -10.14 -0.98 28.51
CA VAL A 112 -11.20 0.01 28.62
C VAL A 112 -11.50 0.57 27.24
N LEU A 113 -12.77 0.83 26.94
CA LEU A 113 -13.16 1.64 25.78
C LEU A 113 -13.04 3.10 26.18
N VAL A 114 -12.23 3.87 25.45
CA VAL A 114 -11.95 5.27 25.77
C VAL A 114 -12.36 6.15 24.60
N ARG A 115 -13.13 7.20 24.88
CA ARG A 115 -13.37 8.30 23.96
C ARG A 115 -12.26 9.34 24.14
N LEU A 116 -11.39 9.45 23.15
CA LEU A 116 -10.27 10.40 23.17
C LEU A 116 -10.78 11.82 22.98
N SER A 117 -9.99 12.80 23.41
CA SER A 117 -10.20 14.24 23.11
C SER A 117 -10.35 14.55 21.62
N THR A 118 -9.82 13.71 20.73
CA THR A 118 -10.02 13.82 19.27
C THR A 118 -11.38 13.32 18.79
N GLY A 119 -12.28 12.92 19.70
CA GLY A 119 -13.60 12.35 19.40
C GLY A 119 -13.59 10.87 18.99
N ARG A 120 -12.41 10.24 18.85
CA ARG A 120 -12.29 8.84 18.43
C ARG A 120 -12.45 7.89 19.61
N GLU A 121 -13.22 6.83 19.41
CA GLU A 121 -13.36 5.74 20.38
C GLU A 121 -12.34 4.65 20.08
N ILE A 122 -11.49 4.33 21.07
CA ILE A 122 -10.42 3.35 20.92
C ILE A 122 -10.34 2.51 22.20
N ILE A 123 -10.05 1.21 22.03
CA ILE A 123 -9.80 0.31 23.16
C ILE A 123 -8.36 0.50 23.65
N ALA A 124 -8.21 0.81 24.94
CA ALA A 124 -6.93 0.94 25.62
C ALA A 124 -6.69 -0.21 26.60
N PHE A 125 -5.43 -0.63 26.70
CA PHE A 125 -5.00 -1.62 27.69
C PHE A 125 -4.61 -0.97 29.01
N VAL A 126 -5.06 -1.54 30.12
CA VAL A 126 -4.68 -1.08 31.46
C VAL A 126 -3.49 -1.90 31.96
N PRO A 127 -2.29 -1.30 32.14
CA PRO A 127 -1.12 -2.04 32.60
C PRO A 127 -1.15 -2.31 34.11
N GLY A 128 -0.40 -3.32 34.54
CA GLY A 128 -0.26 -3.70 35.94
C GLY A 128 -1.39 -4.59 36.48
N GLU A 129 -1.38 -4.80 37.79
CA GLU A 129 -2.37 -5.62 38.49
C GLU A 129 -3.50 -4.77 39.06
N GLY A 130 -4.75 -5.18 38.81
CA GLY A 130 -5.95 -4.52 39.35
C GLY A 130 -6.18 -3.10 38.81
N HIS A 131 -7.43 -2.65 38.73
CA HIS A 131 -7.74 -1.23 38.45
C HIS A 131 -9.14 -0.91 38.95
N ASN A 132 -9.37 0.35 39.31
CA ASN A 132 -10.66 0.87 39.77
C ASN A 132 -11.23 1.88 38.75
N LEU A 133 -11.06 1.62 37.45
CA LEU A 133 -11.64 2.50 36.43
C LEU A 133 -13.11 2.16 36.27
N GLN A 134 -13.94 3.19 36.30
CA GLN A 134 -15.37 3.12 36.02
C GLN A 134 -15.69 3.94 34.76
N GLU A 135 -16.95 3.92 34.36
CA GLU A 135 -17.44 4.81 33.31
C GLU A 135 -17.29 6.27 33.74
N HIS A 136 -17.04 7.17 32.79
CA HIS A 136 -16.75 8.61 32.99
C HIS A 136 -15.41 8.96 33.64
N ASN A 137 -14.64 7.99 34.13
CA ASN A 137 -13.28 8.26 34.61
C ASN A 137 -12.40 8.79 33.47
N VAL A 138 -11.52 9.71 33.81
CA VAL A 138 -10.55 10.33 32.92
C VAL A 138 -9.23 9.59 33.00
N VAL A 139 -8.65 9.29 31.83
CA VAL A 139 -7.37 8.58 31.72
C VAL A 139 -6.44 9.25 30.71
N LEU A 140 -5.13 9.08 30.93
CA LEU A 140 -4.10 9.45 29.96
C LEU A 140 -3.72 8.21 29.16
N CYS A 141 -3.83 8.29 27.84
CA CYS A 141 -3.46 7.20 26.93
C CYS A 141 -2.17 7.53 26.18
N GLN A 142 -1.34 6.52 25.96
CA GLN A 142 -0.13 6.57 25.17
C GLN A 142 -0.16 5.52 24.04
N PRO A 143 0.55 5.75 22.92
CA PRO A 143 0.67 4.75 21.87
C PRO A 143 1.49 3.56 22.39
N GLY A 144 0.98 2.36 22.23
CA GLY A 144 1.61 1.15 22.75
C GLY A 144 0.83 -0.07 22.32
N ARG A 145 1.29 -0.74 21.26
CA ARG A 145 0.63 -1.96 20.78
C ARG A 145 0.80 -3.07 21.81
N VAL A 146 -0.30 -3.67 22.24
CA VAL A 146 -0.27 -4.93 22.98
C VAL A 146 -0.07 -6.06 21.97
N LYS A 147 1.00 -6.85 22.14
CA LYS A 147 1.41 -7.88 21.18
C LYS A 147 0.36 -8.98 21.02
N ASP A 148 -0.31 -9.33 22.13
CA ASP A 148 -1.19 -10.50 22.21
C ASP A 148 -2.63 -10.19 21.83
N THR A 149 -3.14 -9.00 22.15
CA THR A 149 -4.54 -8.64 21.89
C THR A 149 -4.64 -7.87 20.57
N PRO A 150 -5.23 -8.45 19.52
CA PRO A 150 -5.45 -7.73 18.27
C PRO A 150 -6.35 -6.51 18.48
N GLY A 151 -6.11 -5.44 17.73
CA GLY A 151 -6.89 -4.20 17.82
C GLY A 151 -6.48 -3.23 18.94
N VAL A 152 -5.78 -3.69 19.99
CA VAL A 152 -5.38 -2.82 21.11
C VAL A 152 -4.02 -2.17 20.83
N LYS A 153 -4.07 -0.91 20.38
CA LYS A 153 -2.90 -0.14 19.92
C LYS A 153 -2.43 0.94 20.91
N ILE A 154 -3.20 1.19 21.96
CA ILE A 154 -2.91 2.21 22.98
C ILE A 154 -2.92 1.58 24.39
N ARG A 155 -2.18 2.19 25.30
CA ARG A 155 -2.10 1.81 26.73
C ARG A 155 -2.45 3.00 27.60
N CYS A 156 -3.12 2.76 28.71
CA CYS A 156 -3.30 3.77 29.75
C CYS A 156 -1.99 3.98 30.51
N VAL A 157 -1.73 5.22 30.93
CA VAL A 157 -0.59 5.59 31.77
C VAL A 157 -1.03 5.54 33.24
N ARG A 158 -0.27 4.82 34.07
CA ARG A 158 -0.50 4.72 35.51
C ARG A 158 0.01 5.97 36.23
N GLY A 159 -0.63 6.33 37.34
CA GLY A 159 -0.22 7.48 38.17
C GLY A 159 -0.69 8.83 37.64
N LYS A 160 -1.71 8.86 36.77
CA LYS A 160 -2.24 10.10 36.20
C LYS A 160 -3.77 10.04 36.06
N TYR A 161 -4.42 11.17 36.36
CA TYR A 161 -5.88 11.30 36.44
C TYR A 161 -6.45 10.22 37.37
N ASP A 162 -7.52 9.52 36.96
CA ASP A 162 -8.24 8.58 37.82
C ASP A 162 -7.62 7.18 37.80
N LEU A 163 -6.46 7.00 37.16
CA LEU A 163 -5.72 5.75 37.15
C LEU A 163 -4.53 5.81 38.13
N PRO A 164 -4.67 5.35 39.37
CA PRO A 164 -3.61 5.39 40.37
C PRO A 164 -2.47 4.42 40.07
N HIS A 165 -1.36 4.59 40.79
CA HIS A 165 -0.24 3.64 40.81
C HIS A 165 -0.72 2.25 41.25
N VAL A 166 0.06 1.22 40.87
CA VAL A 166 -0.24 -0.16 41.29
C VAL A 166 0.09 -0.29 42.77
N ILE A 167 -0.83 -0.88 43.54
CA ILE A 167 -0.64 -1.13 44.97
C ILE A 167 0.44 -2.21 45.14
N LYS A 168 1.47 -1.92 45.94
CA LYS A 168 2.47 -2.93 46.31
C LYS A 168 1.83 -3.93 47.26
N LYS A 169 1.98 -5.22 46.99
CA LYS A 169 1.63 -6.25 47.97
C LYS A 169 2.73 -6.24 49.03
N ILE A 170 2.33 -6.07 50.28
CA ILE A 170 3.20 -6.34 51.42
C ILE A 170 3.17 -7.87 51.53
N THR A 171 4.23 -8.50 51.06
CA THR A 171 4.43 -9.94 51.14
C THR A 171 5.42 -10.21 52.26
#